data_AF-A0AAW1YDF6-F1
#
_entry.id   AF-A0AAW1YDF6-F1
#
_cell.length_a   1.000
_cell.length_b   1.000
_cell.length_c   1.000
_cell.angle_alpha   90.00
_cell.angle_beta   90.00
_cell.angle_gamma   90.00
#
_symmetry.space_group_name_H-M   'P 1'
#
loop_
_entity.id
_entity.type
_entity.pdbx_description
1 polymer ?
#
loop_
_entity_poly.entity_id
_entity_poly.type
_entity_poly.pdbx_seq_one_letter_code
_entity_poly.pdbx_strand_id
1 'polypeptide(L)'
;MPFLLHSFLVISKFPCNLKAFPCNLKTMSSQENGSPEYPTWPEFKLPELLSTDGVRQVHATIENEWDPLQRSACQTAAGRALWKHAVHDPLADILAGETYLKSLHEKIKKDCVNKAREISGVILAVRTLWFDSKLEAALHSFDDREAQVVLLGAGMDARAYRLSCLKESNVFEVDFPQVLQIKATLLQAAMDSTNDHQCLMMTAKSITRVEADIRSDDWLEKLQISGFMPEKNTVWVLEGILYYLTDSQATKVLKIIADKCSVTHTVLLADFMNKPSTSLSNSIFHFYSDWPDHLLPSLGFSHVKLSQIGDPDAHFGLLHDPSNLFNKLRSLPRTVQTHPDDGTPCCRLYLVEASGSPNQTIP
;
A
#
# COMPACT_ATOMS: atom_id res chain seq x y z
N MET A 1 34.70 -29.26 1.06
CA MET A 1 35.34 -28.11 0.38
C MET A 1 35.59 -28.49 -1.07
N PRO A 2 35.41 -27.63 -2.08
CA PRO A 2 34.45 -26.53 -2.22
C PRO A 2 33.70 -26.50 -3.59
N PHE A 3 32.51 -25.86 -3.60
CA PHE A 3 31.93 -24.92 -4.59
C PHE A 3 31.96 -25.16 -6.12
N LEU A 4 30.79 -25.02 -6.78
CA LEU A 4 30.29 -23.82 -7.48
C LEU A 4 29.05 -24.17 -8.33
N LEU A 5 27.84 -23.75 -7.96
CA LEU A 5 27.14 -22.54 -8.46
C LEU A 5 27.25 -22.32 -9.97
N HIS A 6 26.14 -22.49 -10.70
CA HIS A 6 25.64 -21.63 -11.78
C HIS A 6 24.17 -22.02 -12.06
N SER A 7 23.22 -21.41 -11.35
CA SER A 7 21.84 -21.33 -11.81
C SER A 7 21.51 -19.88 -12.08
N PHE A 8 21.23 -19.63 -13.35
CA PHE A 8 20.97 -18.33 -13.93
C PHE A 8 19.76 -17.67 -13.27
N LEU A 9 20.01 -16.45 -12.83
CA LEU A 9 19.06 -15.43 -12.44
C LEU A 9 18.13 -15.12 -13.62
N VAL A 10 16.97 -15.76 -13.69
CA VAL A 10 15.88 -15.31 -14.55
C VAL A 10 15.14 -14.21 -13.80
N ILE A 11 15.71 -13.00 -13.83
CA ILE A 11 14.92 -11.79 -13.65
C ILE A 11 14.01 -11.74 -14.87
N SER A 12 12.71 -11.96 -14.67
CA SER A 12 11.70 -11.61 -15.66
C SER A 12 11.83 -10.12 -15.95
N LYS A 13 12.49 -9.79 -17.07
CA LYS A 13 12.47 -8.45 -17.65
C LYS A 13 11.03 -8.15 -18.05
N PHE A 14 10.28 -7.49 -17.17
CA PHE A 14 9.05 -6.80 -17.57
C PHE A 14 9.43 -5.72 -18.59
N PRO A 15 8.87 -5.72 -19.82
CA PRO A 15 9.11 -4.65 -20.76
C PRO A 15 8.42 -3.39 -20.23
N CYS A 16 9.20 -2.48 -19.66
CA CYS A 16 8.77 -1.17 -19.21
C CYS A 16 8.40 -0.32 -20.45
N ASN A 17 7.19 -0.50 -20.97
CA ASN A 17 6.65 0.33 -22.03
C ASN A 17 6.12 1.63 -21.40
N LEU A 18 7.03 2.53 -21.02
CA LEU A 18 6.78 3.82 -20.33
C LEU A 18 5.94 4.86 -21.11
N LYS A 19 5.25 4.46 -22.20
CA LYS A 19 4.59 5.41 -23.10
C LYS A 19 3.23 5.96 -22.62
N ALA A 20 2.73 5.56 -21.46
CA ALA A 20 1.36 5.86 -21.05
C ALA A 20 1.22 6.53 -19.66
N PHE A 21 2.15 7.41 -19.27
CA PHE A 21 1.89 8.33 -18.17
C PHE A 21 1.14 9.56 -18.71
N PRO A 22 0.04 10.03 -18.07
CA PRO A 22 -0.83 11.07 -18.63
C PRO A 22 -0.16 12.45 -18.79
N CYS A 23 1.03 12.68 -18.20
CA CYS A 23 1.78 13.92 -18.41
C CYS A 23 2.40 14.07 -19.83
N ASN A 24 2.28 13.08 -20.74
CA ASN A 24 2.70 13.24 -22.14
C ASN A 24 1.71 14.14 -22.90
N LEU A 25 1.81 15.45 -22.65
CA LEU A 25 1.11 16.48 -23.43
C LEU A 25 1.63 16.40 -24.88
N LYS A 26 0.77 16.02 -25.83
CA LYS A 26 1.09 16.12 -27.25
C LYS A 26 1.27 17.59 -27.59
N THR A 27 2.51 18.00 -27.89
CA THR A 27 2.77 19.23 -28.64
C THR A 27 2.61 18.90 -30.11
N MET A 28 1.55 19.40 -30.76
CA MET A 28 1.46 19.33 -32.21
C MET A 28 2.55 20.24 -32.80
N SER A 29 3.33 19.71 -33.73
CA SER A 29 4.39 20.42 -34.42
C SER A 29 3.84 21.65 -35.15
N SER A 30 4.54 22.76 -34.99
CA SER A 30 4.26 24.09 -35.53
C SER A 30 3.95 24.11 -37.03
N GLN A 31 2.75 24.56 -37.40
CA GLN A 31 2.55 25.48 -38.52
C GLN A 31 1.43 26.50 -38.22
N GLU A 32 1.84 27.78 -38.30
CA GLU A 32 1.10 28.99 -38.67
C GLU A 32 -0.19 29.41 -37.93
N ASN A 33 -0.08 30.55 -37.23
CA ASN A 33 -1.12 31.52 -36.90
C ASN A 33 -2.42 31.00 -36.26
N GLY A 34 -2.37 30.75 -34.95
CA GLY A 34 -3.55 30.59 -34.10
C GLY A 34 -3.19 30.89 -32.64
N SER A 35 -4.16 31.42 -31.90
CA SER A 35 -4.14 31.67 -30.44
C SER A 35 -3.46 30.53 -29.65
N PRO A 36 -2.89 30.78 -28.45
CA PRO A 36 -2.21 29.72 -27.69
C PRO A 36 -3.17 28.55 -27.42
N GLU A 37 -3.02 27.46 -28.17
CA GLU A 37 -3.77 26.23 -27.98
C GLU A 37 -3.25 25.58 -26.69
N TYR A 38 -4.09 25.59 -25.66
CA TYR A 38 -3.81 24.87 -24.42
C TYR A 38 -3.68 23.38 -24.73
N PRO A 39 -2.65 22.70 -24.21
CA PRO A 39 -2.48 21.29 -24.48
C PRO A 39 -3.70 20.53 -23.94
N THR A 40 -4.36 19.79 -24.82
CA THR A 40 -5.62 19.08 -24.51
C THR A 40 -5.32 17.87 -23.64
N TRP A 41 -5.75 17.95 -22.38
CA TRP A 41 -5.69 16.81 -21.46
C TRP A 41 -6.71 15.75 -21.91
N PRO A 42 -6.35 14.45 -21.95
CA PRO A 42 -7.29 13.41 -22.31
C PRO A 42 -8.52 13.44 -21.39
N GLU A 43 -9.70 13.21 -21.95
CA GLU A 43 -10.92 13.11 -21.16
C GLU A 43 -10.82 11.97 -20.15
N PHE A 44 -11.15 12.26 -18.88
CA PHE A 44 -11.13 11.27 -17.83
C PHE A 44 -12.38 10.41 -17.89
N LYS A 45 -12.27 9.22 -18.50
CA LYS A 45 -13.37 8.25 -18.56
C LYS A 45 -13.37 7.36 -17.32
N LEU A 46 -14.48 7.40 -16.58
CA LEU A 46 -14.74 6.48 -15.47
C LEU A 46 -15.17 5.09 -16.00
N PRO A 47 -14.86 4.01 -15.26
CA PRO A 47 -15.44 2.70 -15.54
C PRO A 47 -16.97 2.73 -15.53
N GLU A 48 -17.59 2.09 -16.50
CA GLU A 48 -19.07 2.05 -16.64
C GLU A 48 -19.74 1.42 -15.42
N LEU A 49 -19.08 0.45 -14.79
CA LEU A 49 -19.55 -0.21 -13.58
C LEU A 49 -19.82 0.76 -12.41
N LEU A 50 -19.03 1.83 -12.28
CA LEU A 50 -19.24 2.86 -11.26
C LEU A 50 -20.53 3.64 -11.47
N SER A 51 -21.10 3.64 -12.68
CA SER A 51 -22.37 4.32 -12.99
C SER A 51 -23.61 3.48 -12.68
N THR A 52 -23.45 2.21 -12.31
CA THR A 52 -24.57 1.34 -11.94
C THR A 52 -25.19 1.76 -10.60
N ASP A 53 -26.52 1.66 -10.48
CA ASP A 53 -27.23 2.11 -9.27
C ASP A 53 -26.73 1.44 -7.99
N GLY A 54 -26.46 0.14 -8.04
CA GLY A 54 -25.93 -0.61 -6.90
C GLY A 54 -24.58 -0.09 -6.42
N VAL A 55 -23.62 0.09 -7.33
CA VAL A 55 -22.28 0.58 -6.99
C VAL A 55 -22.31 2.05 -6.55
N ARG A 56 -23.13 2.90 -7.20
CA ARG A 56 -23.31 4.29 -6.79
C ARG A 56 -23.88 4.40 -5.37
N GLN A 57 -24.88 3.58 -5.04
CA GLN A 57 -25.48 3.60 -3.70
C GLN A 57 -24.46 3.19 -2.63
N VAL A 58 -23.63 2.18 -2.90
CA VAL A 58 -22.56 1.77 -1.97
C VAL A 58 -21.56 2.90 -1.73
N HIS A 59 -21.09 3.58 -2.79
CA HIS A 59 -20.18 4.72 -2.63
C HIS A 59 -20.85 5.93 -1.96
N ALA A 60 -22.14 6.15 -2.17
CA ALA A 60 -22.89 7.17 -1.43
C ALA A 60 -22.94 6.87 0.07
N THR A 61 -23.11 5.59 0.46
CA THR A 61 -23.01 5.17 1.86
C THR A 61 -21.62 5.45 2.44
N ILE A 62 -20.54 5.13 1.70
CA ILE A 62 -19.16 5.46 2.11
C ILE A 62 -19.02 6.97 2.36
N GLU A 63 -19.50 7.81 1.44
CA GLU A 63 -19.33 9.26 1.56
C GLU A 63 -20.07 9.86 2.75
N ASN A 64 -21.27 9.36 3.03
CA ASN A 64 -22.16 9.89 4.06
C ASN A 64 -21.89 9.33 5.47
N GLU A 65 -21.49 8.06 5.57
CA GLU A 65 -21.45 7.34 6.86
C GLU A 65 -20.03 7.10 7.37
N TRP A 66 -19.04 6.97 6.48
CA TRP A 66 -17.68 6.67 6.91
C TRP A 66 -16.95 7.90 7.47
N ASP A 67 -16.19 7.68 8.53
CA ASP A 67 -15.31 8.69 9.09
C ASP A 67 -14.09 8.96 8.14
N PRO A 68 -13.26 9.98 8.43
CA PRO A 68 -12.08 10.25 7.62
C PRO A 68 -11.05 9.10 7.54
N LEU A 69 -10.92 8.28 8.60
CA LEU A 69 -10.01 7.13 8.62
C LEU A 69 -10.48 6.08 7.61
N GLN A 70 -11.74 5.65 7.69
CA GLN A 70 -12.29 4.64 6.79
C GLN A 70 -12.27 5.11 5.33
N ARG A 71 -12.59 6.39 5.07
CA ARG A 71 -12.53 6.99 3.72
C ARG A 71 -11.12 7.05 3.12
N SER A 72 -10.07 7.01 3.95
CA SER A 72 -8.69 6.94 3.45
C SER A 72 -8.39 5.66 2.65
N ALA A 73 -9.16 4.59 2.88
CA ALA A 73 -9.04 3.34 2.12
C ALA A 73 -9.39 3.55 0.63
N CYS A 74 -10.47 4.28 0.34
CA CYS A 74 -10.89 4.63 -1.02
C CYS A 74 -9.90 5.61 -1.69
N GLN A 75 -9.35 6.55 -0.93
CA GLN A 75 -8.29 7.46 -1.42
C GLN A 75 -7.03 6.68 -1.85
N THR A 76 -6.64 5.68 -1.06
CA THR A 76 -5.50 4.83 -1.38
C THR A 76 -5.76 3.97 -2.62
N ALA A 77 -6.97 3.42 -2.74
CA ALA A 77 -7.41 2.70 -3.95
C ALA A 77 -7.37 3.60 -5.19
N ALA A 78 -7.80 4.86 -5.09
CA ALA A 78 -7.73 5.82 -6.20
C ALA A 78 -6.28 6.05 -6.67
N GLY A 79 -5.33 6.07 -5.73
CA GLY A 79 -3.90 6.10 -6.03
C GLY A 79 -3.46 4.95 -6.92
N ARG A 80 -3.82 3.71 -6.53
CA ARG A 80 -3.49 2.51 -7.31
C ARG A 80 -4.15 2.51 -8.68
N ALA A 81 -5.43 2.91 -8.75
CA ALA A 81 -6.20 3.00 -9.98
C ALA A 81 -5.61 3.98 -11.00
N LEU A 82 -5.24 5.19 -10.55
CA LEU A 82 -4.71 6.22 -11.46
C LEU A 82 -3.22 6.01 -11.80
N TRP A 83 -2.49 5.26 -10.98
CA TRP A 83 -1.13 4.81 -11.27
C TRP A 83 -1.05 3.43 -11.95
N LYS A 84 -2.11 3.03 -12.68
CA LYS A 84 -2.24 1.70 -13.32
C LYS A 84 -1.17 1.29 -14.34
N HIS A 85 -0.37 2.24 -14.84
CA HIS A 85 0.78 1.95 -15.70
C HIS A 85 1.96 1.36 -14.91
N ALA A 86 1.97 1.51 -13.58
CA ALA A 86 2.96 0.96 -12.66
C ALA A 86 2.34 -0.08 -11.71
N VAL A 87 1.16 0.22 -11.15
CA VAL A 87 0.44 -0.67 -10.22
C VAL A 87 -0.67 -1.41 -10.95
N HIS A 88 -0.53 -2.73 -11.10
CA HIS A 88 -1.59 -3.55 -11.67
C HIS A 88 -2.58 -4.01 -10.58
N ASP A 89 -3.61 -3.20 -10.34
CA ASP A 89 -4.74 -3.54 -9.48
C ASP A 89 -6.06 -3.34 -10.25
N PRO A 90 -6.64 -4.41 -10.83
CA PRO A 90 -7.84 -4.31 -11.66
C PRO A 90 -9.10 -3.95 -10.87
N LEU A 91 -9.06 -4.04 -9.53
CA LEU A 91 -10.19 -3.76 -8.65
C LEU A 91 -10.09 -2.35 -8.05
N ALA A 92 -8.96 -1.67 -8.21
CA ALA A 92 -8.72 -0.37 -7.59
C ALA A 92 -9.76 0.69 -7.99
N ASP A 93 -10.20 0.71 -9.26
CA ASP A 93 -11.17 1.71 -9.73
C ASP A 93 -12.53 1.58 -9.00
N ILE A 94 -13.09 0.37 -8.92
CA ILE A 94 -14.37 0.15 -8.25
C ILE A 94 -14.25 0.34 -6.74
N LEU A 95 -13.13 -0.05 -6.13
CA LEU A 95 -12.89 0.14 -4.70
C LEU A 95 -12.65 1.61 -4.33
N ALA A 96 -12.11 2.40 -5.27
CA ALA A 96 -11.89 3.82 -5.09
C ALA A 96 -13.19 4.63 -5.16
N GLY A 97 -14.05 4.36 -6.14
CA GLY A 97 -15.25 5.16 -6.37
C GLY A 97 -14.98 6.48 -7.09
N GLU A 98 -16.05 7.03 -7.67
CA GLU A 98 -16.00 8.19 -8.55
C GLU A 98 -15.39 9.44 -7.89
N THR A 99 -15.81 9.76 -6.66
CA THR A 99 -15.38 10.97 -5.95
C THR A 99 -13.87 11.02 -5.76
N TYR A 100 -13.27 9.93 -5.29
CA TYR A 100 -11.83 9.87 -5.03
C TYR A 100 -11.00 9.78 -6.30
N LEU A 101 -11.49 9.06 -7.31
CA LEU A 101 -10.90 9.01 -8.64
C LEU A 101 -10.85 10.40 -9.29
N LYS A 102 -11.97 11.12 -9.32
CA LYS A 102 -12.02 12.50 -9.86
C LYS A 102 -11.11 13.44 -9.07
N SER A 103 -11.16 13.38 -7.74
CA SER A 103 -10.35 14.24 -6.87
C SER A 103 -8.84 14.07 -7.13
N LEU A 104 -8.36 12.83 -7.20
CA LEU A 104 -6.94 12.57 -7.47
C LEU A 104 -6.58 12.85 -8.93
N HIS A 105 -7.47 12.57 -9.88
CA HIS A 105 -7.25 12.88 -11.29
C HIS A 105 -6.99 14.38 -11.51
N GLU A 106 -7.83 15.24 -10.91
CA GLU A 106 -7.65 16.70 -11.03
C GLU A 106 -6.34 17.17 -10.38
N LYS A 107 -5.90 16.55 -9.28
CA LYS A 107 -4.58 16.83 -8.70
C LYS A 107 -3.45 16.44 -9.65
N ILE A 108 -3.48 15.23 -10.21
CA ILE A 108 -2.50 14.76 -11.19
C ILE A 108 -2.43 15.69 -12.41
N LYS A 109 -3.59 16.07 -12.95
CA LYS A 109 -3.71 17.01 -14.06
C LYS A 109 -3.06 18.36 -13.71
N LYS A 110 -3.37 18.92 -12.53
CA LYS A 110 -2.77 20.17 -12.05
C LYS A 110 -1.26 20.06 -11.91
N ASP A 111 -0.76 18.94 -11.38
CA ASP A 111 0.68 18.69 -11.21
C ASP A 111 1.39 18.63 -12.56
N CYS A 112 0.83 17.92 -13.55
CA CYS A 112 1.40 17.86 -14.90
C CYS A 112 1.38 19.22 -15.60
N VAL A 113 0.27 19.97 -15.53
CA VAL A 113 0.16 21.32 -16.11
C VAL A 113 1.18 22.29 -15.50
N ASN A 114 1.36 22.22 -14.18
CA ASN A 114 2.31 23.07 -13.47
C ASN A 114 3.75 22.56 -13.51
N LYS A 115 4.02 21.43 -14.19
CA LYS A 115 5.32 20.76 -14.20
C LYS A 115 5.87 20.55 -12.79
N ALA A 116 5.02 20.07 -11.90
CA ALA A 116 5.41 19.74 -10.54
C ALA A 116 6.54 18.71 -10.54
N ARG A 117 7.43 18.79 -9.55
CA ARG A 117 8.57 17.88 -9.39
C ARG A 117 8.14 16.48 -8.96
N GLU A 118 6.95 16.37 -8.39
CA GLU A 118 6.27 15.11 -8.09
C GLU A 118 4.84 15.16 -8.61
N ILE A 119 4.34 14.00 -9.02
CA ILE A 119 2.94 13.83 -9.40
C ILE A 119 2.19 13.20 -8.25
N SER A 120 1.02 13.76 -7.93
CA SER A 120 0.12 13.25 -6.90
C SER A 120 -0.15 11.75 -7.04
N GLY A 121 -0.06 11.04 -5.91
CA GLY A 121 -0.27 9.59 -5.85
C GLY A 121 0.99 8.74 -6.06
N VAL A 122 2.13 9.32 -6.47
CA VAL A 122 3.38 8.54 -6.67
C VAL A 122 3.81 7.77 -5.42
N ILE A 123 3.62 8.37 -4.23
CA ILE A 123 3.91 7.73 -2.95
C ILE A 123 3.08 6.47 -2.73
N LEU A 124 1.81 6.48 -3.14
CA LEU A 124 0.91 5.33 -3.02
C LEU A 124 1.34 4.21 -3.99
N ALA A 125 1.76 4.59 -5.21
CA ALA A 125 2.27 3.63 -6.19
C ALA A 125 3.56 2.95 -5.70
N VAL A 126 4.54 3.72 -5.25
CA VAL A 126 5.79 3.20 -4.67
C VAL A 126 5.50 2.33 -3.45
N ARG A 127 4.62 2.78 -2.54
CA ARG A 127 4.24 2.01 -1.35
C ARG A 127 3.63 0.67 -1.72
N THR A 128 2.64 0.65 -2.62
CA THR A 128 2.00 -0.59 -3.06
C THR A 128 3.02 -1.56 -3.68
N LEU A 129 3.88 -1.08 -4.58
CA LEU A 129 4.90 -1.92 -5.23
C LEU A 129 5.93 -2.46 -4.24
N TRP A 130 6.32 -1.66 -3.24
CA TRP A 130 7.21 -2.11 -2.17
C TRP A 130 6.58 -3.24 -1.37
N PHE A 131 5.36 -3.05 -0.88
CA PHE A 131 4.67 -4.08 -0.10
C PHE A 131 4.43 -5.36 -0.92
N ASP A 132 4.05 -5.23 -2.19
CA ASP A 132 3.87 -6.40 -3.08
C ASP A 132 5.17 -7.17 -3.25
N SER A 133 6.28 -6.47 -3.52
CA SER A 133 7.60 -7.08 -3.70
C SER A 133 8.11 -7.74 -2.42
N LYS A 134 7.93 -7.11 -1.25
CA LYS A 134 8.36 -7.67 0.03
C LYS A 134 7.49 -8.83 0.48
N LEU A 135 6.18 -8.78 0.22
CA LEU A 135 5.27 -9.89 0.50
C LEU A 135 5.65 -11.13 -0.32
N GLU A 136 5.90 -10.96 -1.61
CA GLU A 136 6.38 -12.05 -2.47
C GLU A 136 7.73 -12.61 -2.00
N ALA A 137 8.70 -11.75 -1.67
CA ALA A 137 10.00 -12.17 -1.16
C ALA A 137 9.89 -12.92 0.19
N ALA A 138 9.06 -12.43 1.12
CA ALA A 138 8.83 -13.05 2.41
C ALA A 138 8.21 -14.44 2.26
N LEU A 139 7.20 -14.59 1.41
CA LEU A 139 6.57 -15.88 1.13
C LEU A 139 7.54 -16.87 0.49
N HIS A 140 8.41 -16.42 -0.42
CA HIS A 140 9.46 -17.26 -1.00
C HIS A 140 10.56 -17.66 0.00
N SER A 141 10.72 -16.92 1.10
CA SER A 141 11.69 -17.25 2.15
C SER A 141 11.22 -18.35 3.10
N PHE A 142 9.93 -18.68 3.08
CA PHE A 142 9.39 -19.77 3.87
C PHE A 142 9.56 -21.11 3.14
N ASP A 143 10.14 -22.09 3.83
CA ASP A 143 10.25 -23.46 3.32
C ASP A 143 8.88 -24.17 3.24
N ASP A 144 7.90 -23.67 4.00
CA ASP A 144 6.53 -24.18 4.05
C ASP A 144 5.61 -23.46 3.06
N ARG A 145 4.87 -24.24 2.27
CA ARG A 145 3.90 -23.74 1.30
C ARG A 145 2.57 -23.32 1.93
N GLU A 146 2.35 -23.61 3.21
CA GLU A 146 1.10 -23.26 3.92
C GLU A 146 1.15 -21.94 4.71
N ALA A 147 2.09 -21.05 4.37
CA ALA A 147 2.24 -19.77 5.03
C ALA A 147 0.95 -18.93 5.01
N GLN A 148 0.74 -18.19 6.10
CA GLN A 148 -0.41 -17.33 6.30
C GLN A 148 -0.05 -15.87 6.01
N VAL A 149 -1.01 -15.11 5.50
CA VAL A 149 -0.87 -13.67 5.32
C VAL A 149 -1.99 -12.99 6.06
N VAL A 150 -1.66 -12.03 6.94
CA VAL A 150 -2.64 -11.26 7.69
C VAL A 150 -2.54 -9.79 7.27
N LEU A 151 -3.61 -9.28 6.65
CA LEU A 151 -3.76 -7.88 6.30
C LEU A 151 -4.52 -7.19 7.45
N LEU A 152 -3.80 -6.48 8.32
CA LEU A 152 -4.39 -5.74 9.45
C LEU A 152 -4.78 -4.33 9.00
N GLY A 153 -6.06 -3.99 9.10
CA GLY A 153 -6.61 -2.80 8.46
C GLY A 153 -6.69 -3.00 6.95
N ALA A 154 -7.27 -4.12 6.52
CA ALA A 154 -7.27 -4.56 5.12
C ALA A 154 -7.90 -3.54 4.15
N GLY A 155 -8.78 -2.66 4.62
CA GLY A 155 -9.37 -1.57 3.86
C GLY A 155 -9.85 -2.00 2.47
N MET A 156 -9.42 -1.25 1.46
CA MET A 156 -9.63 -1.54 0.04
C MET A 156 -8.45 -2.29 -0.59
N ASP A 157 -7.68 -3.07 0.17
CA ASP A 157 -6.63 -3.95 -0.39
C ASP A 157 -7.27 -5.07 -1.23
N ALA A 158 -6.67 -5.30 -2.40
CA ALA A 158 -7.08 -6.30 -3.38
C ALA A 158 -5.98 -7.35 -3.68
N ARG A 159 -4.88 -7.38 -2.89
CA ARG A 159 -3.74 -8.31 -3.09
C ARG A 159 -4.16 -9.76 -3.28
N ALA A 160 -5.11 -10.24 -2.46
CA ALA A 160 -5.61 -11.61 -2.54
C ALA A 160 -6.33 -11.95 -3.88
N TYR A 161 -6.71 -10.95 -4.66
CA TYR A 161 -7.33 -11.09 -5.97
C TYR A 161 -6.35 -10.90 -7.14
N ARG A 162 -5.14 -10.38 -6.90
CA ARG A 162 -4.21 -9.97 -7.97
C ARG A 162 -2.78 -10.51 -7.85
N LEU A 163 -2.32 -10.93 -6.67
CA LEU A 163 -0.95 -11.39 -6.47
C LEU A 163 -0.82 -12.91 -6.57
N SER A 164 -0.12 -13.36 -7.61
CA SER A 164 0.10 -14.79 -7.88
C SER A 164 0.90 -15.53 -6.80
N CYS A 165 1.74 -14.83 -6.03
CA CYS A 165 2.49 -15.40 -4.91
C CYS A 165 1.58 -15.89 -3.77
N LEU A 166 0.32 -15.45 -3.71
CA LEU A 166 -0.64 -15.84 -2.67
C LEU A 166 -1.42 -17.13 -2.99
N LYS A 167 -1.20 -17.75 -4.15
CA LYS A 167 -1.98 -18.92 -4.60
C LYS A 167 -1.96 -20.13 -3.66
N GLU A 168 -0.92 -20.26 -2.82
CA GLU A 168 -0.81 -21.31 -1.81
C GLU A 168 -1.06 -20.80 -0.38
N SER A 169 -1.26 -19.49 -0.20
CA SER A 169 -1.35 -18.84 1.10
C SER A 169 -2.79 -18.55 1.52
N ASN A 170 -3.10 -18.82 2.78
CA ASN A 170 -4.36 -18.40 3.38
C ASN A 170 -4.26 -16.93 3.78
N VAL A 171 -5.16 -16.09 3.26
CA VAL A 171 -5.18 -14.66 3.54
C VAL A 171 -6.28 -14.34 4.55
N PHE A 172 -5.93 -13.61 5.60
CA PHE A 172 -6.86 -13.09 6.59
C PHE A 172 -6.96 -11.58 6.44
N GLU A 173 -8.16 -11.08 6.16
CA GLU A 173 -8.44 -9.65 6.12
C GLU A 173 -9.09 -9.23 7.44
N VAL A 174 -8.38 -8.45 8.25
CA VAL A 174 -8.87 -7.98 9.56
C VAL A 174 -9.20 -6.50 9.44
N ASP A 175 -10.47 -6.15 9.64
CA ASP A 175 -10.93 -4.75 9.61
C ASP A 175 -12.31 -4.61 10.27
N PHE A 176 -12.83 -3.38 10.33
CA PHE A 176 -14.18 -3.09 10.79
C PHE A 176 -15.24 -3.82 9.95
N PRO A 177 -16.33 -4.30 10.59
CA PRO A 177 -17.40 -5.01 9.89
C PRO A 177 -17.93 -4.26 8.66
N GLN A 178 -18.20 -2.96 8.80
CA GLN A 178 -18.72 -2.16 7.69
C GLN A 178 -17.75 -2.00 6.51
N VAL A 179 -16.43 -2.00 6.77
CA VAL A 179 -15.40 -1.89 5.73
C VAL A 179 -15.33 -3.20 4.93
N LEU A 180 -15.29 -4.34 5.63
CA LEU A 180 -15.25 -5.66 5.01
C LEU A 180 -16.52 -5.94 4.18
N GLN A 181 -17.69 -5.59 4.71
CA GLN A 181 -18.97 -5.80 4.02
C GLN A 181 -19.09 -4.95 2.75
N ILE A 182 -18.71 -3.67 2.81
CA ILE A 182 -18.71 -2.79 1.62
C ILE A 182 -17.71 -3.29 0.59
N LYS A 183 -16.48 -3.63 0.99
CA LYS A 183 -15.50 -4.21 0.06
C LYS A 183 -16.05 -5.47 -0.61
N ALA A 184 -16.61 -6.41 0.16
CA ALA A 184 -17.19 -7.63 -0.40
C ALA A 184 -18.30 -7.33 -1.42
N THR A 185 -19.15 -6.34 -1.15
CA THR A 185 -20.24 -5.92 -2.05
C THR A 185 -19.70 -5.34 -3.36
N LEU A 186 -18.68 -4.49 -3.28
CA LEU A 186 -18.03 -3.91 -4.47
C LEU A 186 -17.31 -4.96 -5.30
N LEU A 187 -16.63 -5.91 -4.65
CA LEU A 187 -15.96 -7.02 -5.33
C LEU A 187 -16.97 -7.93 -6.03
N GLN A 188 -18.10 -8.25 -5.38
CA GLN A 188 -19.18 -9.03 -6.01
C GLN A 188 -19.73 -8.32 -7.25
N ALA A 189 -19.99 -7.02 -7.16
CA ALA A 189 -20.45 -6.24 -8.31
C ALA A 189 -19.44 -6.24 -9.48
N ALA A 190 -18.13 -6.21 -9.18
CA ALA A 190 -17.09 -6.37 -10.19
C ALA A 190 -17.13 -7.74 -10.86
N MET A 191 -17.23 -8.81 -10.08
CA MET A 191 -17.30 -10.18 -10.58
C MET A 191 -18.54 -10.42 -11.45
N ASP A 192 -19.70 -9.89 -11.05
CA ASP A 192 -20.95 -10.02 -11.79
C ASP A 192 -20.94 -9.27 -13.13
N SER A 193 -20.14 -8.20 -13.23
CA SER A 193 -20.05 -7.36 -14.43
C SER A 193 -19.11 -7.91 -15.53
N THR A 194 -18.20 -8.84 -15.19
CA THR A 194 -17.23 -9.36 -16.16
C THR A 194 -17.91 -10.33 -17.13
N ASN A 195 -18.28 -9.82 -18.32
CA ASN A 195 -18.87 -10.62 -19.41
C ASN A 195 -17.86 -11.59 -20.06
N ASP A 196 -16.55 -11.39 -19.86
CA ASP A 196 -15.52 -12.32 -20.29
C ASP A 196 -15.29 -13.41 -19.24
N HIS A 197 -15.24 -14.66 -19.67
CA HIS A 197 -15.10 -15.85 -18.81
C HIS A 197 -13.75 -15.94 -18.07
N GLN A 198 -12.90 -14.90 -18.13
CA GLN A 198 -11.90 -14.60 -17.11
C GLN A 198 -12.58 -13.81 -15.99
N CYS A 199 -13.48 -14.49 -15.27
CA CYS A 199 -14.04 -13.99 -14.04
C CYS A 199 -12.87 -13.51 -13.15
N LEU A 200 -13.00 -12.36 -12.49
CA LEU A 200 -12.06 -11.88 -11.48
C LEU A 200 -12.03 -12.88 -10.32
N MET A 201 -11.33 -13.99 -10.51
CA MET A 201 -11.22 -15.07 -9.56
C MET A 201 -10.19 -14.68 -8.51
N MET A 202 -10.52 -14.98 -7.25
CA MET A 202 -9.57 -14.92 -6.15
C MET A 202 -8.29 -15.66 -6.55
N THR A 203 -7.15 -14.97 -6.44
CA THR A 203 -5.84 -15.54 -6.78
C THR A 203 -5.25 -16.30 -5.59
N ALA A 204 -5.54 -15.85 -4.37
CA ALA A 204 -5.10 -16.50 -3.14
C ALA A 204 -5.75 -17.88 -2.93
N LYS A 205 -5.13 -18.74 -2.11
CA LYS A 205 -5.69 -20.06 -1.74
C LYS A 205 -7.06 -19.91 -1.05
N SER A 206 -7.15 -18.96 -0.12
CA SER A 206 -8.38 -18.63 0.60
C SER A 206 -8.33 -17.18 1.09
N ILE A 207 -9.51 -16.58 1.27
CA ILE A 207 -9.69 -15.30 1.96
C ILE A 207 -10.67 -15.52 3.11
N THR A 208 -10.23 -15.24 4.32
CA THR A 208 -11.07 -15.21 5.51
C THR A 208 -11.18 -13.76 6.00
N ARG A 209 -12.40 -13.24 6.03
CA ARG A 209 -12.70 -11.91 6.56
C ARG A 209 -12.96 -12.00 8.06
N VAL A 210 -12.22 -11.23 8.84
CA VAL A 210 -12.28 -11.23 10.30
C VAL A 210 -12.75 -9.85 10.76
N GLU A 211 -14.00 -9.78 11.19
CA GLU A 211 -14.61 -8.57 11.69
C GLU A 211 -14.05 -8.21 13.08
N ALA A 212 -13.05 -7.34 13.10
CA ALA A 212 -12.40 -6.94 14.33
C ALA A 212 -11.81 -5.53 14.26
N ASP A 213 -11.91 -4.83 15.38
CA ASP A 213 -11.17 -3.59 15.61
C ASP A 213 -9.82 -3.93 16.24
N ILE A 214 -8.71 -3.62 15.56
CA ILE A 214 -7.36 -3.90 16.06
C ILE A 214 -7.00 -3.10 17.32
N ARG A 215 -7.80 -2.10 17.69
CA ARG A 215 -7.69 -1.33 18.93
C ARG A 215 -8.25 -2.08 20.14
N SER A 216 -9.14 -3.04 19.91
CA SER A 216 -9.77 -3.86 20.94
C SER A 216 -8.86 -5.01 21.37
N ASP A 217 -9.13 -5.60 22.53
CA ASP A 217 -8.25 -6.65 23.09
C ASP A 217 -8.50 -8.05 22.50
N ASP A 218 -9.61 -8.22 21.77
CA ASP A 218 -10.14 -9.50 21.31
C ASP A 218 -9.84 -9.80 19.82
N TRP A 219 -9.19 -8.90 19.08
CA TRP A 219 -8.98 -9.07 17.63
C TRP A 219 -8.15 -10.32 17.29
N LEU A 220 -7.14 -10.64 18.10
CA LEU A 220 -6.30 -11.82 17.88
C LEU A 220 -7.05 -13.11 18.17
N GLU A 221 -7.94 -13.11 19.18
CA GLU A 221 -8.81 -14.24 19.48
C GLU A 221 -9.80 -14.48 18.34
N LYS A 222 -10.46 -13.43 17.85
CA LYS A 222 -11.34 -13.50 16.67
C LYS A 222 -10.61 -14.04 15.43
N LEU A 223 -9.36 -13.61 15.23
CA LEU A 223 -8.51 -14.11 14.15
C LEU A 223 -8.24 -15.62 14.31
N GLN A 224 -7.91 -16.09 15.51
CA GLN A 224 -7.70 -17.52 15.79
C GLN A 224 -8.98 -18.36 15.61
N ILE A 225 -10.13 -17.87 16.11
CA ILE A 225 -11.44 -18.51 15.92
C ILE A 225 -11.77 -18.65 14.43
N SER A 226 -11.33 -17.69 13.61
CA SER A 226 -11.51 -17.70 12.16
C SER A 226 -10.56 -18.66 11.42
N GLY A 227 -9.73 -19.42 12.14
CA GLY A 227 -8.84 -20.44 11.58
C GLY A 227 -7.38 -20.01 11.42
N PHE A 228 -6.98 -18.86 11.97
CA PHE A 228 -5.56 -18.50 12.04
C PHE A 228 -4.80 -19.40 13.03
N MET A 229 -3.63 -19.91 12.63
CA MET A 229 -2.81 -20.82 13.44
C MET A 229 -1.53 -20.10 13.90
N PRO A 230 -1.39 -19.72 15.17
CA PRO A 230 -0.25 -18.93 15.69
C PRO A 230 1.13 -19.58 15.50
N GLU A 231 1.18 -20.89 15.30
CA GLU A 231 2.39 -21.67 15.10
C GLU A 231 2.86 -21.75 13.63
N LYS A 232 2.05 -21.29 12.67
CA LYS A 232 2.42 -21.28 11.25
C LYS A 232 3.15 -20.00 10.85
N ASN A 233 4.07 -20.12 9.89
CA ASN A 233 4.81 -19.00 9.35
C ASN A 233 3.83 -17.95 8.81
N THR A 234 4.02 -16.69 9.22
CA THR A 234 3.04 -15.63 8.95
C THR A 234 3.73 -14.36 8.46
N VAL A 235 3.23 -13.79 7.36
CA VAL A 235 3.51 -12.42 6.95
C VAL A 235 2.38 -11.51 7.43
N TRP A 236 2.70 -10.55 8.29
CA TRP A 236 1.79 -9.53 8.79
C TRP A 236 1.98 -8.25 7.97
N VAL A 237 0.91 -7.73 7.38
CA VAL A 237 0.92 -6.50 6.59
C VAL A 237 0.11 -5.44 7.32
N LEU A 238 0.80 -4.37 7.73
CA LEU A 238 0.24 -3.18 8.35
C LEU A 238 0.52 -1.98 7.44
N GLU A 239 -0.12 -1.95 6.28
CA GLU A 239 0.00 -0.85 5.32
C GLU A 239 -0.96 0.26 5.69
N GLY A 240 -0.41 1.40 6.10
CA GLY A 240 -1.15 2.64 6.25
C GLY A 240 -2.09 2.69 7.45
N ILE A 241 -1.80 1.91 8.50
CA ILE A 241 -2.70 1.77 9.66
C ILE A 241 -2.10 2.27 10.98
N LEU A 242 -0.78 2.08 11.20
CA LEU A 242 -0.15 2.30 12.51
C LEU A 242 -0.31 3.72 13.03
N TYR A 243 -0.18 4.71 12.15
CA TYR A 243 -0.24 6.12 12.51
C TYR A 243 -1.64 6.60 12.92
N TYR A 244 -2.70 5.82 12.73
CA TYR A 244 -4.05 6.11 13.24
C TYR A 244 -4.29 5.58 14.66
N LEU A 245 -3.38 4.77 15.19
CA LEU A 245 -3.45 4.22 16.53
C LEU A 245 -2.79 5.19 17.52
N THR A 246 -3.20 5.17 18.79
CA THR A 246 -2.41 5.79 19.86
C THR A 246 -1.08 5.05 20.06
N ASP A 247 -0.10 5.68 20.71
CA ASP A 247 1.18 5.02 21.02
C ASP A 247 1.01 3.69 21.76
N SER A 248 0.09 3.62 22.72
CA SER A 248 -0.20 2.39 23.47
C SER A 248 -0.82 1.31 22.60
N GLN A 249 -1.72 1.67 21.69
CA GLN A 249 -2.37 0.73 20.75
C GLN A 249 -1.36 0.21 19.72
N ALA A 250 -0.60 1.10 19.08
CA ALA A 250 0.43 0.72 18.11
C ALA A 250 1.49 -0.19 18.73
N THR A 251 2.00 0.19 19.91
CA THR A 251 2.99 -0.62 20.65
C THR A 251 2.42 -1.99 21.01
N LYS A 252 1.16 -2.07 21.46
CA LYS A 252 0.50 -3.34 21.79
C LYS A 252 0.37 -4.24 20.57
N VAL A 253 -0.11 -3.73 19.44
CA VAL A 253 -0.23 -4.50 18.19
C VAL A 253 1.14 -5.01 17.73
N LEU A 254 2.15 -4.13 17.68
CA LEU A 254 3.50 -4.51 17.28
C LEU A 254 4.11 -5.55 18.23
N LYS A 255 3.87 -5.44 19.54
CA LYS A 255 4.36 -6.40 20.53
C LYS A 255 3.70 -7.78 20.37
N ILE A 256 2.38 -7.82 20.16
CA ILE A 256 1.64 -9.05 19.90
C ILE A 256 2.22 -9.80 18.69
N ILE A 257 2.57 -9.08 17.62
CA ILE A 257 3.18 -9.66 16.43
C ILE A 257 4.62 -10.10 16.73
N ALA A 258 5.42 -9.26 17.39
CA ALA A 258 6.80 -9.57 17.75
C ALA A 258 6.89 -10.85 18.60
N ASP A 259 5.95 -11.08 19.51
CA ASP A 259 5.91 -12.27 20.37
C ASP A 259 5.78 -13.58 19.55
N LYS A 260 5.23 -13.52 18.33
CA LYS A 260 5.15 -14.68 17.41
C LYS A 260 6.51 -15.12 16.86
N CYS A 261 7.52 -14.23 16.86
CA CYS A 261 8.88 -14.59 16.47
C CYS A 261 9.47 -15.70 17.35
N SER A 262 8.99 -15.85 18.60
CA SER A 262 9.42 -16.92 19.50
C SER A 262 8.81 -18.29 19.19
N VAL A 263 7.76 -18.33 18.37
CA VAL A 263 6.97 -19.53 18.07
C VAL A 263 7.15 -19.99 16.62
N THR A 264 7.24 -19.05 15.68
CA THR A 264 7.24 -19.35 14.24
C THR A 264 7.99 -18.28 13.44
N HIS A 265 8.35 -18.57 12.19
CA HIS A 265 8.95 -17.56 11.33
C HIS A 265 7.91 -16.48 11.01
N THR A 266 8.15 -15.29 11.55
CA THR A 266 7.26 -14.15 11.47
C THR A 266 7.93 -13.04 10.66
N VAL A 267 7.23 -12.50 9.68
CA VAL A 267 7.63 -11.30 8.95
C VAL A 267 6.58 -10.22 9.15
N LEU A 268 7.00 -9.02 9.53
CA LEU A 268 6.20 -7.81 9.61
C LEU A 268 6.59 -6.90 8.45
N LEU A 269 5.61 -6.54 7.63
CA LEU A 269 5.69 -5.45 6.66
C LEU A 269 4.82 -4.31 7.16
N ALA A 270 5.40 -3.14 7.39
CA ALA A 270 4.68 -2.00 7.93
C ALA A 270 5.22 -0.68 7.37
N ASP A 271 4.38 0.36 7.37
CA ASP A 271 4.83 1.72 7.14
C ASP A 271 4.71 2.58 8.42
N PHE A 272 5.68 3.47 8.59
CA PHE A 272 5.76 4.39 9.72
C PHE A 272 5.88 5.81 9.20
N MET A 273 5.17 6.72 9.85
CA MET A 273 5.40 8.14 9.67
C MET A 273 6.33 8.67 10.75
N ASN A 274 7.09 9.71 10.40
CA ASN A 274 7.93 10.43 11.35
C ASN A 274 7.16 11.57 12.04
N LYS A 275 7.72 12.17 13.09
CA LYS A 275 7.02 13.16 13.94
C LYS A 275 6.41 14.36 13.19
N PRO A 276 7.11 15.01 12.23
CA PRO A 276 6.53 16.09 11.42
C PRO A 276 5.20 15.74 10.76
N SER A 277 5.00 14.49 10.32
CA SER A 277 3.78 14.06 9.65
C SER A 277 2.54 14.09 10.55
N THR A 278 2.70 13.90 11.87
CA THR A 278 1.57 13.95 12.81
C THR A 278 1.21 15.37 13.24
N SER A 279 2.11 16.33 13.01
CA SER A 279 1.95 17.73 13.41
C SER A 279 1.34 18.61 12.31
N LEU A 280 0.96 18.02 11.17
CA LEU A 280 0.28 18.73 10.08
C LEU A 280 -1.11 19.19 10.52
N SER A 281 -1.57 20.33 9.98
CA SER A 281 -2.92 20.84 10.25
C SER A 281 -3.97 19.80 9.84
N ASN A 282 -4.93 19.53 10.72
CA ASN A 282 -5.98 18.51 10.53
C ASN A 282 -5.47 17.07 10.43
N SER A 283 -4.24 16.81 10.92
CA SER A 283 -3.76 15.45 11.10
C SER A 283 -4.67 14.68 12.07
N ILE A 284 -5.09 13.50 11.63
CA ILE A 284 -5.77 12.49 12.46
C ILE A 284 -4.79 11.38 12.86
N PHE A 285 -3.48 11.64 12.73
CA PHE A 285 -2.43 10.71 13.09
C PHE A 285 -2.00 10.92 14.53
N HIS A 286 -1.93 9.83 15.28
CA HIS A 286 -1.65 9.82 16.71
C HIS A 286 -0.30 9.18 17.03
N PHE A 287 0.16 8.22 16.21
CA PHE A 287 1.41 7.51 16.40
C PHE A 287 2.44 7.86 15.32
N TYR A 288 3.71 7.90 15.71
CA TYR A 288 4.84 8.07 14.81
C TYR A 288 6.07 7.34 15.35
N SER A 289 7.04 7.10 14.47
CA SER A 289 8.39 6.72 14.86
C SER A 289 9.40 7.35 13.92
N ASP A 290 10.34 8.12 14.46
CA ASP A 290 11.46 8.64 13.70
C ASP A 290 12.50 7.53 13.40
N TRP A 291 12.47 6.44 14.18
CA TRP A 291 13.48 5.38 14.23
C TRP A 291 12.84 3.99 14.37
N PRO A 292 12.01 3.53 13.40
CA PRO A 292 11.38 2.23 13.51
C PRO A 292 12.39 1.06 13.48
N ASP A 293 13.57 1.29 12.90
CA ASP A 293 14.74 0.41 12.95
C ASP A 293 15.35 0.23 14.36
N HIS A 294 15.05 1.13 15.30
CA HIS A 294 15.40 0.98 16.71
C HIS A 294 14.21 0.50 17.57
N LEU A 295 13.00 0.91 17.20
CA LEU A 295 11.77 0.51 17.88
C LEU A 295 11.52 -1.01 17.75
N LEU A 296 11.55 -1.55 16.54
CA LEU A 296 11.16 -2.94 16.30
C LEU A 296 12.08 -3.96 16.98
N PRO A 297 13.42 -3.79 17.01
CA PRO A 297 14.28 -4.69 17.77
C PRO A 297 13.96 -4.67 19.27
N SER A 298 13.63 -3.50 19.83
CA SER A 298 13.25 -3.39 21.25
C SER A 298 11.97 -4.16 21.61
N LEU A 299 11.14 -4.51 20.62
CA LEU A 299 9.92 -5.30 20.81
C LEU A 299 10.13 -6.82 20.64
N GLY A 300 11.25 -7.23 20.04
CA GLY A 300 11.63 -8.64 19.87
C GLY A 300 11.93 -9.09 18.43
N PHE A 301 11.90 -8.18 17.44
CA PHE A 301 12.32 -8.53 16.07
C PHE A 301 13.86 -8.64 15.99
N SER A 302 14.36 -9.69 15.32
CA SER A 302 15.82 -9.95 15.23
C SER A 302 16.47 -9.27 14.02
N HIS A 303 15.71 -9.12 12.94
CA HIS A 303 16.16 -8.47 11.71
C HIS A 303 15.20 -7.35 11.35
N VAL A 304 15.74 -6.16 11.06
CA VAL A 304 14.94 -5.01 10.64
C VAL A 304 15.65 -4.30 9.50
N LYS A 305 14.93 -4.13 8.39
CA LYS A 305 15.34 -3.34 7.24
C LYS A 305 14.40 -2.17 7.07
N LEU A 306 14.95 -0.97 7.12
CA LEU A 306 14.25 0.27 6.87
C LEU A 306 14.59 0.80 5.48
N SER A 307 13.55 1.13 4.73
CA SER A 307 13.62 1.87 3.47
C SER A 307 12.81 3.17 3.61
N GLN A 308 13.14 4.16 2.80
CA GLN A 308 12.35 5.36 2.58
C GLN A 308 12.02 5.48 1.10
N ILE A 309 10.91 6.15 0.77
CA ILE A 309 10.56 6.49 -0.61
C ILE A 309 11.76 7.13 -1.33
N GLY A 310 12.14 6.55 -2.46
CA GLY A 310 13.32 6.90 -3.25
C GLY A 310 14.55 6.02 -3.02
N ASP A 311 14.55 5.13 -2.02
CA ASP A 311 15.60 4.10 -1.84
C ASP A 311 15.70 3.15 -3.03
N PRO A 312 16.86 2.52 -3.27
CA PRO A 312 17.03 1.59 -4.39
C PRO A 312 15.99 0.46 -4.43
N ASP A 313 15.42 0.08 -3.28
CA ASP A 313 14.32 -0.89 -3.21
C ASP A 313 12.93 -0.26 -3.01
N ALA A 314 12.83 1.07 -3.00
CA ALA A 314 11.60 1.83 -2.78
C ALA A 314 11.48 3.05 -3.73
N HIS A 315 11.91 2.92 -4.99
CA HIS A 315 11.76 3.97 -6.01
C HIS A 315 11.02 3.52 -7.28
N PHE A 316 11.18 2.24 -7.69
CA PHE A 316 10.51 1.61 -8.84
C PHE A 316 10.61 2.37 -10.17
N GLY A 317 11.63 3.22 -10.30
CA GLY A 317 11.80 4.11 -11.45
C GLY A 317 10.71 5.18 -11.59
N LEU A 318 9.89 5.43 -10.56
CA LEU A 318 8.75 6.38 -10.61
C LEU A 318 9.13 7.81 -10.20
N LEU A 319 10.33 8.02 -9.69
CA LEU A 319 10.85 9.32 -9.27
C LEU A 319 11.87 9.83 -10.28
N HIS A 320 11.43 10.66 -11.22
CA HIS A 320 12.26 11.09 -12.36
C HIS A 320 13.00 12.41 -12.13
N ASP A 321 12.41 13.38 -11.43
CA ASP A 321 13.05 14.67 -11.15
C ASP A 321 14.06 14.48 -10.00
N PRO A 322 15.37 14.76 -10.18
CA PRO A 322 16.36 14.58 -9.10
C PRO A 322 16.09 15.50 -7.91
N SER A 323 15.40 16.63 -8.11
CA SER A 323 15.04 17.62 -7.10
C SER A 323 13.65 17.39 -6.47
N ASN A 324 13.05 16.22 -6.68
CA ASN A 324 11.79 15.83 -6.04
C ASN A 324 11.89 15.83 -4.50
N LEU A 325 10.75 16.00 -3.83
CA LEU A 325 10.59 16.02 -2.38
C LEU A 325 11.25 14.83 -1.69
N PHE A 326 11.08 13.62 -2.20
CA PHE A 326 11.63 12.42 -1.56
C PHE A 326 13.16 12.40 -1.61
N ASN A 327 13.76 12.83 -2.72
CA ASN A 327 15.21 12.98 -2.83
C ASN A 327 15.74 14.09 -1.90
N LYS A 328 15.04 15.22 -1.81
CA LYS A 328 15.36 16.28 -0.85
C LYS A 328 15.34 15.74 0.58
N LEU A 329 14.27 15.05 0.97
CA LEU A 329 14.11 14.48 2.31
C LEU A 329 15.18 13.43 2.64
N ARG A 330 15.58 12.61 1.66
CA ARG A 330 16.66 11.61 1.78
C ARG A 330 18.05 12.24 1.90
N SER A 331 18.26 13.42 1.32
CA SER A 331 19.52 14.14 1.43
C SER A 331 19.74 14.78 2.82
N LEU A 332 18.68 14.85 3.63
CA LEU A 332 18.71 15.41 4.97
C LEU A 332 18.79 14.31 6.03
N PRO A 333 19.58 14.47 7.10
CA PRO A 333 19.55 13.57 8.26
C PRO A 333 18.12 13.41 8.82
N ARG A 334 17.77 12.20 9.29
CA ARG A 334 16.45 11.93 9.90
C ARG A 334 16.13 12.79 11.12
N THR A 335 17.16 13.30 11.82
CA THR A 335 17.03 14.24 12.93
C THR A 335 16.49 15.62 12.51
N VAL A 336 16.58 15.96 11.22
CA VAL A 336 16.03 17.21 10.67
C VAL A 336 14.52 17.06 10.48
N GLN A 337 13.77 17.80 11.30
CA GLN A 337 12.29 17.80 11.32
C GLN A 337 11.67 18.91 10.48
N THR A 338 12.42 19.97 10.19
CA THR A 338 12.00 21.11 9.36
C THR A 338 13.05 21.36 8.30
N HIS A 339 12.64 21.55 7.04
CA HIS A 339 13.56 21.72 5.92
C HIS A 339 14.28 23.08 6.07
N PRO A 340 15.62 23.12 5.96
CA PRO A 340 16.39 24.33 6.24
C PRO A 340 16.11 25.47 5.25
N ASP A 341 15.83 25.15 3.99
CA ASP A 341 15.70 26.19 2.94
C ASP A 341 14.32 26.86 2.87
N ASP A 342 13.25 26.11 3.12
CA ASP A 342 11.86 26.58 2.91
C ASP A 342 10.98 26.50 4.17
N GLY A 343 11.51 26.01 5.29
CA GLY A 343 10.80 25.94 6.56
C GLY A 343 9.66 24.91 6.59
N THR A 344 9.51 24.07 5.54
CA THR A 344 8.44 23.08 5.50
C THR A 344 8.73 21.88 6.42
N PRO A 345 7.71 21.25 7.04
CA PRO A 345 7.92 20.04 7.83
C PRO A 345 8.49 18.90 6.96
N CYS A 346 9.54 18.24 7.46
CA CYS A 346 10.15 17.10 6.78
C CYS A 346 9.34 15.82 7.02
N CYS A 347 8.18 15.69 6.38
CA CYS A 347 7.31 14.53 6.48
C CYS A 347 7.89 13.33 5.72
N ARG A 348 8.20 12.26 6.43
CA ARG A 348 8.77 11.02 5.89
C ARG A 348 7.81 9.86 6.11
N LEU A 349 7.82 8.96 5.12
CA LEU A 349 7.19 7.65 5.20
C LEU A 349 8.32 6.61 5.10
N TYR A 350 8.49 5.84 6.17
CA TYR A 350 9.41 4.72 6.23
C TYR A 350 8.65 3.44 5.91
N LEU A 351 9.23 2.61 5.07
CA LEU A 351 8.75 1.28 4.73
C LEU A 351 9.67 0.28 5.41
N VAL A 352 9.11 -0.60 6.24
CA VAL A 352 9.89 -1.42 7.16
C VAL A 352 9.51 -2.88 7.02
N GLU A 353 10.53 -3.69 6.78
CA GLU A 353 10.47 -5.14 6.87
C GLU A 353 11.19 -5.55 8.14
N ALA A 354 10.49 -6.24 9.04
CA ALA A 354 11.07 -6.81 10.24
C ALA A 354 10.76 -8.30 10.31
N SER A 355 11.65 -9.10 10.88
CA SER A 355 11.44 -10.55 11.01
C SER A 355 12.11 -11.14 12.23
N GLY A 356 11.66 -12.34 12.57
CA GLY A 356 12.28 -13.21 13.56
C GLY A 356 11.72 -14.62 13.46
N SER A 357 12.48 -15.59 13.95
CA SER A 357 12.07 -16.99 14.00
C SER A 357 12.59 -17.65 15.28
N PRO A 358 12.00 -18.79 15.71
CA PRO A 358 12.55 -19.58 16.80
C PRO A 358 14.02 -19.90 16.52
N ASN A 359 14.85 -19.83 17.55
CA ASN A 359 16.29 -20.13 17.52
C ASN A 359 17.20 -19.13 16.79
N GLN A 360 16.70 -17.96 16.35
CA GLN A 360 17.59 -16.84 16.01
C GLN A 360 17.97 -16.10 17.29
N THR A 361 19.26 -16.10 17.65
CA THR A 361 19.79 -15.22 18.70
C THR A 361 19.74 -13.77 18.21
N ILE A 362 19.08 -12.90 19.00
CA ILE A 362 19.12 -11.44 18.81
C ILE A 362 20.60 -11.00 18.91
N PRO A 363 21.14 -10.26 17.93
CA PRO A 363 22.53 -9.81 17.93
C PRO A 363 22.92 -8.94 19.14
#